data_AF-A0A563DFF7-F1
#
_entry.id   AF-A0A563DFF7-F1
#
_cell.length_a   1.000
_cell.length_b   1.000
_cell.length_c   1.000
_cell.angle_alpha   90.00
_cell.angle_beta   90.00
_cell.angle_gamma   90.00
#
_symmetry.space_group_name_H-M   'P 1'
#
loop_
_entity.id
_entity.type
_entity.pdbx_description
1 polymer ?
#
loop_
_entity_poly.entity_id
_entity_poly.type
_entity_poly.pdbx_seq_one_letter_code
_entity_poly.pdbx_strand_id
1 'polypeptide(L)'
;MLLVNYIHKTIDRYVVENSKNIYGQPVDIPLNQVVSGWQEGVKIMDKGSKNTLYVHAKLAYGENSFVGHNQTLIFEVELVDFISMTKPEEQIVPTKNAELIQQYEEQIELYRK
;
A
#
# COMPACT_ATOMS: atom_id res chain seq x y z
N MET A 1 -3.90 -5.85 -3.04
CA MET A 1 -3.36 -5.26 -1.80
C MET A 1 -2.11 -4.49 -2.15
N LEU A 2 -1.75 -3.52 -1.33
CA LEU A 2 -0.50 -2.77 -1.44
C LEU A 2 0.44 -3.25 -0.34
N LEU A 3 1.69 -3.52 -0.67
CA LEU A 3 2.75 -3.67 0.33
C LEU A 3 3.51 -2.35 0.38
N VAL A 4 3.44 -1.63 1.50
CA VAL A 4 3.93 -0.24 1.58
C VAL A 4 4.64 0.07 2.89
N ASN A 5 5.59 0.99 2.86
CA ASN A 5 5.86 1.83 4.04
C ASN A 5 5.22 3.19 3.85
N TYR A 6 4.80 3.83 4.94
CA TYR A 6 4.28 5.18 4.86
C TYR A 6 4.55 6.02 6.09
N ILE A 7 4.56 7.34 5.89
CA ILE A 7 4.49 8.35 6.95
C ILE A 7 3.33 9.28 6.64
N HIS A 8 2.40 9.39 7.58
CA HIS A 8 1.28 10.33 7.54
C HIS A 8 1.63 11.56 8.37
N LYS A 9 1.56 12.73 7.74
CA LYS A 9 1.81 14.02 8.37
C LYS A 9 0.66 14.97 8.10
N THR A 10 0.46 15.90 9.03
CA THR A 10 -0.31 17.14 8.81
C THR A 10 0.43 18.08 7.85
N ILE A 11 -0.24 19.14 7.39
CA ILE A 11 0.36 20.14 6.48
C ILE A 11 1.52 20.92 7.11
N ASP A 12 1.53 21.09 8.44
CA ASP A 12 2.63 21.67 9.21
C ASP A 12 3.74 20.65 9.54
N ARG A 13 3.69 19.47 8.91
CA ARG A 13 4.68 18.39 8.97
C ARG A 13 4.77 17.66 10.32
N TYR A 14 3.79 17.84 11.20
CA TYR A 14 3.67 16.99 12.38
C TYR A 14 3.39 15.55 11.96
N VAL A 15 4.20 14.61 12.46
CA VAL A 15 4.08 13.18 12.15
C VAL A 15 2.95 12.60 13.00
N VAL A 16 1.88 12.19 12.34
CA VAL A 16 0.73 11.53 12.96
C VAL A 16 1.00 10.04 13.10
N GLU A 17 1.53 9.43 12.04
CA GLU A 17 1.76 7.98 11.98
C GLU A 17 2.99 7.66 11.12
N ASN A 18 3.77 6.66 11.53
CA ASN A 18 4.92 6.17 10.77
C ASN A 18 4.94 4.64 10.85
N SER A 19 4.68 3.98 9.71
CA SER A 19 4.56 2.53 9.65
C SER A 19 5.85 1.81 10.04
N LYS A 20 7.03 2.37 9.72
CA LYS A 20 8.32 1.76 10.08
C LYS A 20 8.53 1.74 11.59
N ASN A 21 8.12 2.79 12.28
CA ASN A 21 8.26 2.87 13.73
C ASN A 21 7.26 1.95 14.46
N ILE A 22 6.08 1.77 13.89
CA ILE A 22 5.00 0.98 14.50
C ILE A 22 5.17 -0.52 14.23
N TYR A 23 5.47 -0.89 12.99
CA TYR A 23 5.47 -2.28 12.54
C TYR A 23 6.87 -2.85 12.26
N GLY A 24 7.87 -2.01 12.04
CA GLY A 24 9.23 -2.42 11.70
C GLY A 24 9.42 -2.96 10.27
N GLN A 25 8.34 -3.18 9.53
CA GLN A 25 8.32 -3.77 8.19
C GLN A 25 7.19 -3.17 7.33
N PRO A 26 7.23 -3.35 5.99
CA PRO A 26 6.15 -2.93 5.12
C PRO A 26 4.81 -3.57 5.51
N VAL A 27 3.74 -2.82 5.34
CA VAL A 27 2.38 -3.19 5.77
C VAL A 27 1.54 -3.53 4.54
N ASP A 28 0.77 -4.61 4.66
CA ASP A 28 -0.24 -4.99 3.67
C ASP A 28 -1.53 -4.20 3.90
N ILE A 29 -1.91 -3.40 2.91
CA ILE A 29 -3.10 -2.55 2.98
C ILE A 29 -4.03 -2.81 1.79
N PRO A 30 -5.31 -3.13 2.03
CA PRO A 30 -6.30 -3.16 0.96
C PRO A 30 -6.49 -1.77 0.35
N LEU A 31 -6.40 -1.66 -0.98
CA LEU A 31 -6.52 -0.38 -1.69
C LEU A 31 -7.86 0.33 -1.42
N ASN A 32 -8.92 -0.42 -1.16
CA ASN A 32 -10.25 0.12 -0.83
C ASN A 32 -10.39 0.60 0.62
N GLN A 33 -9.40 0.37 1.48
CA GLN A 33 -9.40 0.81 2.88
C GLN A 33 -8.55 2.08 3.12
N VAL A 34 -7.88 2.58 2.08
CA VAL A 34 -7.14 3.85 2.15
C VAL A 34 -7.97 5.00 1.57
N VAL A 35 -7.62 6.22 1.97
CA VAL A 35 -8.28 7.45 1.51
C VAL A 35 -8.20 7.59 -0.02
N SER A 36 -9.19 8.23 -0.65
CA SER A 36 -9.27 8.31 -2.11
C SER A 36 -8.04 8.96 -2.76
N GLY A 37 -7.39 9.91 -2.09
CA GLY A 37 -6.15 10.50 -2.58
C GLY A 37 -5.00 9.50 -2.70
N TRP A 38 -4.93 8.53 -1.79
CA TRP A 38 -4.03 7.39 -1.95
C TRP A 38 -4.44 6.52 -3.12
N GLN A 39 -5.73 6.21 -3.26
CA GLN A 39 -6.23 5.36 -4.33
C GLN A 39 -5.85 5.87 -5.71
N GLU A 40 -5.90 7.19 -5.94
CA GLU A 40 -5.45 7.79 -7.20
C GLU A 40 -3.92 7.92 -7.27
N GLY A 41 -3.29 8.34 -6.17
CA GLY A 41 -1.84 8.57 -6.13
C GLY A 41 -1.02 7.31 -6.39
N VAL A 42 -1.42 6.15 -5.85
CA VAL A 42 -0.65 4.90 -6.01
C VAL A 42 -0.79 4.30 -7.41
N LYS A 43 -1.86 4.60 -8.17
CA LYS A 43 -2.04 4.07 -9.54
C LYS A 43 -0.98 4.54 -10.52
N ILE A 44 -0.35 5.69 -10.23
CA ILE A 44 0.72 6.29 -11.03
C ILE A 44 2.10 6.06 -10.42
N MET A 45 2.19 5.25 -9.36
CA MET A 45 3.47 4.88 -8.73
C MET A 45 4.03 3.62 -9.37
N ASP A 46 5.33 3.62 -9.62
CA ASP A 46 6.05 2.40 -9.98
C ASP A 46 6.35 1.57 -8.73
N LYS A 47 6.43 0.25 -8.89
CA LYS A 47 6.92 -0.64 -7.84
C LYS A 47 8.34 -0.24 -7.40
N GLY A 48 8.57 -0.19 -6.10
CA GLY A 48 9.83 0.24 -5.48
C GLY A 48 9.99 1.76 -5.37
N SER A 49 9.06 2.56 -5.90
CA SER A 49 9.15 4.02 -5.87
C SER A 49 8.79 4.62 -4.51
N LYS A 50 9.28 5.84 -4.28
CA LYS A 50 8.98 6.68 -3.11
C LYS A 50 8.38 7.99 -3.56
N ASN A 51 7.11 8.23 -3.23
CA ASN A 51 6.41 9.45 -3.61
C ASN A 51 5.82 10.15 -2.39
N THR A 52 5.68 11.48 -2.51
CA THR A 52 4.96 12.29 -1.53
C THR A 52 3.61 12.69 -2.14
N LEU A 53 2.53 12.26 -1.49
CA LEU A 53 1.16 12.60 -1.86
C LEU A 53 0.67 13.75 -0.98
N TYR A 54 0.30 14.86 -1.61
CA TYR A 54 -0.41 15.96 -0.96
C TYR A 54 -1.90 15.78 -1.20
N VAL A 55 -2.63 15.37 -0.16
CA VAL A 55 -4.02 14.95 -0.27
C VAL A 55 -4.91 16.02 0.34
N HIS A 56 -5.63 16.74 -0.52
CA HIS A 56 -6.63 17.72 -0.08
C HIS A 56 -7.72 17.05 0.76
N ALA A 57 -8.28 17.76 1.74
CA ALA A 57 -9.22 17.21 2.74
C ALA A 57 -10.36 16.37 2.15
N LYS A 58 -10.94 16.81 1.03
CA LYS A 58 -12.01 16.12 0.30
C LYS A 58 -11.65 14.71 -0.18
N LEU A 59 -10.36 14.43 -0.37
CA LEU A 59 -9.81 13.14 -0.77
C LEU A 59 -9.14 12.40 0.40
N ALA A 60 -9.22 12.97 1.61
CA ALA A 60 -8.72 12.43 2.86
C ALA A 60 -9.89 12.21 3.84
N TYR A 61 -9.87 12.85 5.00
CA TYR A 61 -10.84 12.65 6.08
C TYR A 61 -11.91 13.74 6.18
N GLY A 62 -11.87 14.77 5.32
CA GLY A 62 -12.87 15.84 5.28
C GLY A 62 -12.99 16.64 6.59
N GLU A 63 -14.23 17.01 6.93
CA GLU A 63 -14.52 17.85 8.09
C GLU A 63 -14.37 17.08 9.41
N ASN A 64 -14.83 15.83 9.48
CA ASN A 64 -14.85 15.04 10.72
C ASN A 64 -13.52 14.31 11.02
N SER A 65 -12.38 14.93 10.69
CA SER A 65 -11.08 14.32 10.91
C SER A 65 -10.57 14.51 12.34
N PHE A 66 -10.01 13.43 12.91
CA PHE A 66 -9.27 13.50 14.18
C PHE A 66 -7.93 14.25 14.06
N VAL A 67 -7.42 14.43 12.84
CA VAL A 67 -6.14 15.09 12.54
C VAL A 67 -6.32 16.60 12.29
N GLY A 68 -7.57 17.07 12.23
CA GLY A 68 -7.91 18.47 12.01
C GLY A 68 -8.92 18.65 10.89
N HIS A 69 -9.93 19.49 11.14
CA HIS A 69 -11.03 19.73 10.22
C HIS A 69 -10.54 20.30 8.88
N ASN A 70 -10.99 19.70 7.78
CA ASN A 70 -10.73 20.17 6.41
C ASN A 70 -9.24 20.40 6.09
N GLN A 71 -8.36 19.61 6.68
CA GLN A 71 -6.92 19.74 6.45
C GLN A 71 -6.42 18.97 5.24
N THR A 72 -5.42 19.55 4.57
CA THR A 72 -4.58 18.81 3.63
C THR A 72 -3.59 17.96 4.40
N LEU A 73 -3.42 16.71 3.99
CA LEU A 73 -2.49 15.76 4.61
C LEU A 73 -1.35 15.45 3.65
N ILE A 74 -0.21 15.11 4.23
CA ILE A 74 0.99 14.71 3.49
C ILE A 74 1.24 13.25 3.79
N PHE A 75 1.36 12.43 2.75
CA PHE A 75 1.76 11.04 2.87
C PHE A 75 3.05 10.80 2.12
N GLU A 76 4.11 10.39 2.82
CA GLU A 76 5.32 9.85 2.19
C GLU A 76 5.13 8.35 2.06
N VAL A 77 5.04 7.84 0.84
CA VAL A 77 4.72 6.44 0.54
C VAL A 77 5.89 5.80 -0.20
N GLU A 78 6.38 4.69 0.33
CA GLU A 78 7.28 3.77 -0.34
C GLU A 78 6.46 2.56 -0.77
N LEU A 79 6.19 2.44 -2.07
CA LEU A 79 5.44 1.32 -2.63
C LEU A 79 6.40 0.16 -2.86
N VAL A 80 6.31 -0.88 -2.02
CA VAL A 80 7.17 -2.06 -2.13
C VAL A 80 6.62 -3.02 -3.19
N ASP A 81 5.32 -3.28 -3.19
CA ASP A 81 4.69 -4.15 -4.18
C ASP A 81 3.18 -3.92 -4.35
N PHE A 82 2.66 -4.35 -5.51
CA PHE A 82 1.23 -4.60 -5.71
C PHE A 82 0.97 -6.09 -5.54
N ILE A 83 0.41 -6.48 -4.41
CA ILE A 83 0.00 -7.86 -4.18
C ILE A 83 -1.38 -8.05 -4.81
N SER A 84 -1.42 -8.49 -6.07
CA SER A 84 -2.64 -9.04 -6.65
C SER A 84 -2.79 -10.48 -6.17
N MET A 85 -3.94 -10.82 -5.58
CA MET A 85 -4.38 -12.22 -5.48
C MET A 85 -4.84 -12.72 -6.87
N THR A 86 -4.11 -12.37 -7.92
CA THR A 86 -4.25 -13.02 -9.21
C THR A 86 -3.61 -14.39 -9.07
N LYS A 87 -4.28 -15.42 -9.57
CA LYS A 87 -3.72 -16.79 -9.61
C LYS A 87 -2.25 -16.72 -10.09
N PRO A 88 -1.33 -17.49 -9.50
CA PRO A 88 0.11 -17.42 -9.82
C PRO A 88 0.47 -17.55 -11.30
N GLU A 89 -0.45 -18.05 -12.13
CA GLU A 89 -0.27 -18.24 -13.57
C GLU A 89 0.08 -16.96 -14.34
N GLU A 90 -0.36 -15.76 -13.92
CA GLU A 90 -0.09 -14.51 -14.68
C GLU A 90 1.18 -13.76 -14.25
N GLN A 91 1.88 -14.21 -13.20
CA GLN A 91 3.15 -13.62 -12.77
C GLN A 91 4.38 -14.45 -13.18
N ILE A 92 4.17 -15.51 -13.97
CA ILE A 92 5.25 -16.33 -14.53
C ILE A 92 5.91 -15.57 -15.69
N VAL A 93 6.88 -14.72 -15.36
CA VAL A 93 7.95 -14.38 -16.30
C VAL A 93 8.60 -15.72 -16.70
N PRO A 94 8.79 -16.04 -18.00
CA PRO A 94 9.14 -17.38 -18.45
C PRO A 94 10.60 -17.72 -18.12
N THR A 95 10.89 -18.00 -16.85
CA THR A 95 12.13 -18.66 -16.45
C THR A 95 11.76 -19.87 -15.60
N LYS A 96 11.94 -21.03 -16.22
CA LYS A 96 11.66 -22.36 -15.70
C LYS A 96 12.41 -22.62 -14.40
N ASN A 97 11.74 -22.49 -13.26
CA ASN A 97 12.10 -23.25 -12.07
C ASN A 97 10.88 -24.05 -11.61
N ALA A 98 10.93 -25.37 -11.83
CA ALA A 98 9.85 -26.30 -11.51
C ALA A 98 9.62 -26.44 -10.00
N GLU A 99 10.65 -26.20 -9.18
CA GLU A 99 10.56 -26.31 -7.72
C GLU A 99 9.71 -25.18 -7.13
N LEU A 100 9.82 -23.97 -7.69
CA LEU A 100 9.05 -22.81 -7.26
C LEU A 100 7.55 -22.98 -7.57
N ILE A 101 7.23 -23.60 -8.71
CA ILE A 101 5.84 -23.90 -9.10
C ILE A 101 5.21 -24.90 -8.13
N GLN A 102 5.93 -25.97 -7.78
CA GLN A 102 5.44 -26.98 -6.85
C GLN A 102 5.18 -26.40 -5.45
N GLN A 103 6.08 -25.55 -4.96
CA GLN A 103 5.90 -24.88 -3.67
C GLN A 103 4.65 -23.99 -3.65
N TYR A 104 4.36 -23.29 -4.75
CA TYR A 104 3.16 -22.46 -4.85
C TYR A 104 1.87 -23.27 -4.95
N GLU A 105 1.87 -24.39 -5.67
CA GLU A 105 0.71 -25.29 -5.77
C GLU A 105 0.36 -25.90 -4.41
N GLU A 106 1.36 -26.37 -3.64
CA GLU A 106 1.17 -26.88 -2.29
C GLU A 106 0.59 -25.81 -1.34
N GLN A 107 1.07 -24.57 -1.47
CA GLN A 107 0.57 -23.46 -0.69
C GLN A 107 -0.90 -23.13 -1.03
N ILE A 108 -1.29 -23.13 -2.31
CA ILE A 108 -2.68 -22.87 -2.71
C ILE A 108 -3.64 -23.94 -2.20
N GLU A 109 -3.24 -25.21 -2.25
CA GLU A 109 -4.08 -26.30 -1.76
C GLU A 109 -4.29 -26.22 -0.24
N LEU A 110 -3.29 -25.74 0.51
CA LEU A 110 -3.44 -25.46 1.95
C LEU A 110 -4.53 -24.42 2.26
N TYR A 111 -4.71 -23.42 1.40
CA TYR A 111 -5.72 -22.37 1.57
C TYR A 111 -7.11 -22.73 0.99
N ARG A 112 -7.29 -23.93 0.44
CA ARG A 112 -8.54 -24.38 -0.18
C ARG A 112 -9.47 -25.18 0.76
N LYS A 113 -9.10 -25.33 2.04
CA LYS A 113 -9.97 -25.85 3.10
C LYS A 113 -10.65 -24.74 3.86
#